data_AF-A0A2D4NE17-F1
#
_entry.id   AF-A0A2D4NE17-F1
#
_cell.length_a   1.000
_cell.length_b   1.000
_cell.length_c   1.000
_cell.angle_alpha   90.00
_cell.angle_beta   90.00
_cell.angle_gamma   90.00
#
_symmetry.space_group_name_H-M   'P 1'
#
loop_
_entity.id
_entity.type
_entity.pdbx_description
1 polymer ?
#
loop_
_entity_poly.entity_id
_entity_poly.type
_entity_poly.pdbx_seq_one_letter_code
_entity_poly.pdbx_strand_id
1 'polypeptide(L)'
;NTGVLSRGSSWTLQQRTPSVNLVRNGPRPQTAPQVQTARGRMVGPNVCGGQCCSGWTTAPRTNRCIKPVCDPPCQNKGSCSRPQLCICRSGFRGSRCEEVIPEEEYHPPGLATAFQPPAGSLPKRINSVEKREPRLPIIQKL
;
A
#
# COMPACT_ATOMS: atom_id res chain seq x y z
N ASN A 1 32.47 -25.29 -78.33
CA ASN A 1 31.09 -24.74 -78.34
C ASN A 1 30.68 -24.54 -76.89
N THR A 2 30.00 -23.43 -76.60
CA THR A 2 29.88 -22.72 -75.31
C THR A 2 29.21 -23.50 -74.17
N GLY A 3 29.59 -23.18 -72.92
CA GLY A 3 28.88 -23.62 -71.71
C GLY A 3 29.45 -22.98 -70.44
N VAL A 4 28.89 -21.84 -70.05
CA VAL A 4 29.21 -21.11 -68.81
C VAL A 4 28.41 -21.74 -67.66
N LEU A 5 29.05 -22.10 -66.53
CA LEU A 5 28.32 -22.48 -65.31
C LEU A 5 28.77 -21.58 -64.14
N SER A 6 27.84 -20.73 -63.74
CA SER A 6 27.93 -19.80 -62.62
C SER A 6 27.56 -20.47 -61.29
N ARG A 7 28.33 -20.14 -60.25
CA ARG A 7 28.00 -19.94 -58.82
C ARG A 7 27.05 -20.95 -58.13
N GLY A 8 27.56 -21.60 -57.08
CA GLY A 8 26.75 -22.26 -56.06
C GLY A 8 27.36 -22.10 -54.67
N SER A 9 26.93 -21.05 -53.95
CA SER A 9 27.22 -20.85 -52.54
C SER A 9 26.57 -21.96 -51.71
N SER A 10 27.34 -22.58 -50.82
CA SER A 10 26.86 -23.60 -49.89
C SER A 10 25.77 -23.02 -48.97
N TRP A 11 24.53 -23.46 -49.12
CA TRP A 11 23.44 -23.13 -48.21
C TRP A 11 23.38 -24.21 -47.13
N THR A 12 23.89 -23.91 -45.94
CA THR A 12 23.64 -24.74 -44.75
C THR A 12 22.19 -24.53 -44.30
N LEU A 13 21.40 -25.60 -44.32
CA LEU A 13 20.04 -25.63 -43.78
C LEU A 13 20.12 -25.55 -42.25
N GLN A 14 20.03 -24.33 -41.70
CA GLN A 14 19.98 -24.11 -40.25
C GLN A 14 18.62 -24.59 -39.71
N GLN A 15 18.60 -25.78 -39.11
CA GLN A 15 17.41 -26.30 -38.44
C GLN A 15 17.10 -25.46 -37.19
N ARG A 16 15.91 -24.85 -37.15
CA ARG A 16 15.42 -24.09 -35.99
C ARG A 16 15.04 -25.07 -34.88
N THR A 17 15.74 -25.01 -33.75
CA THR A 17 15.27 -25.63 -32.51
C THR A 17 14.07 -24.86 -31.95
N PRO A 18 12.92 -25.47 -31.67
CA PRO A 18 11.93 -24.85 -30.81
C PRO A 18 12.34 -25.11 -29.36
N SER A 19 12.70 -24.06 -28.62
CA SER A 19 12.93 -24.21 -27.18
C SER A 19 12.45 -22.99 -26.41
N VAL A 20 11.22 -23.16 -25.92
CA VAL A 20 10.65 -22.70 -24.64
C VAL A 20 10.98 -21.26 -24.26
N ASN A 21 10.00 -20.38 -24.41
CA ASN A 21 9.93 -19.13 -23.65
C ASN A 21 9.82 -19.49 -22.16
N LEU A 22 10.95 -19.50 -21.44
CA LEU A 22 10.98 -19.48 -19.98
C LEU A 22 10.38 -18.15 -19.53
N VAL A 23 9.06 -18.12 -19.33
CA VAL A 23 8.41 -17.05 -18.59
C VAL A 23 9.00 -17.07 -17.19
N ARG A 24 9.92 -16.15 -16.93
CA ARG A 24 10.53 -15.93 -15.61
C ARG A 24 9.47 -15.33 -14.69
N ASN A 25 8.56 -16.17 -14.19
CA ASN A 25 7.73 -15.88 -13.03
C ASN A 25 8.58 -16.06 -11.76
N GLY A 26 9.68 -15.30 -11.67
CA GLY A 26 10.46 -15.20 -10.45
C GLY A 26 9.81 -14.15 -9.52
N PRO A 27 9.79 -14.35 -8.20
CA PRO A 27 9.54 -13.25 -7.28
C PRO A 27 10.58 -12.17 -7.60
N ARG A 28 10.12 -10.92 -7.74
CA ARG A 28 10.97 -9.75 -7.97
C ARG A 28 12.18 -9.86 -7.03
N PRO A 29 13.42 -9.92 -7.55
CA PRO A 29 14.58 -10.05 -6.69
C PRO A 29 14.52 -8.91 -5.70
N GLN A 30 14.33 -9.26 -4.43
CA GLN A 30 14.52 -8.32 -3.35
C GLN A 30 15.94 -7.81 -3.55
N THR A 31 16.03 -6.49 -3.65
CA THR A 31 17.22 -5.75 -4.04
C THR A 31 18.42 -6.43 -3.40
N ALA A 32 19.33 -6.96 -4.23
CA ALA A 32 20.58 -7.57 -3.77
C ALA A 32 21.16 -6.71 -2.64
N PRO A 33 21.83 -7.27 -1.62
CA PRO A 33 22.54 -6.45 -0.65
C PRO A 33 23.51 -5.60 -1.45
N GLN A 34 23.11 -4.35 -1.69
CA GLN A 34 23.88 -3.43 -2.49
C GLN A 34 25.10 -3.21 -1.62
N VAL A 35 26.23 -3.83 -1.98
CA VAL A 35 27.54 -3.46 -1.45
C VAL A 35 27.78 -2.05 -1.97
N GLN A 36 27.17 -1.09 -1.26
CA GLN A 36 27.22 0.32 -1.61
C GLN A 36 28.61 0.79 -1.24
N THR A 37 29.47 0.76 -2.25
CA THR A 37 30.78 1.40 -2.22
C THR A 37 30.62 2.82 -1.66
N ALA A 38 31.31 3.07 -0.55
CA ALA A 38 31.52 4.34 0.12
C ALA A 38 30.27 5.24 0.26
N ARG A 39 29.41 4.95 1.24
CA ARG A 39 28.32 5.85 1.62
C ARG A 39 28.54 6.38 3.02
N GLY A 40 28.56 7.71 3.13
CA GLY A 40 28.78 8.44 4.39
C GLY A 40 27.98 7.86 5.55
N ARG A 41 28.57 7.95 6.75
CA ARG A 41 28.05 7.40 8.00
C ARG A 41 26.53 7.62 8.11
N MET A 42 25.77 6.54 8.32
CA MET A 42 24.33 6.63 8.54
C MET A 42 24.05 7.49 9.77
N VAL A 43 23.24 8.53 9.61
CA VAL A 43 22.82 9.42 10.70
C VAL A 43 21.30 9.46 10.74
N GLY A 44 20.73 9.25 11.94
CA GLY A 44 19.29 9.35 12.15
C GLY A 44 18.75 8.26 13.07
N PRO A 45 17.41 8.15 13.17
CA PRO A 45 16.77 7.11 13.97
C PRO A 45 17.07 5.72 13.41
N ASN A 46 16.91 4.71 14.26
CA ASN A 46 17.05 3.29 13.90
C ASN A 46 18.43 2.93 13.35
N VAL A 47 19.50 3.56 13.87
CA VAL A 47 20.88 3.17 13.60
C VAL A 47 21.44 2.44 14.82
N CYS A 48 21.87 1.21 14.65
CA CYS A 48 22.44 0.33 15.65
C CYS A 48 23.85 -0.07 15.20
N GLY A 49 24.91 0.38 15.91
CA GLY A 49 26.27 -0.08 15.61
C GLY A 49 26.77 0.19 14.19
N GLY A 50 26.35 1.30 13.57
CA GLY A 50 26.78 1.67 12.22
C GLY A 50 26.03 0.92 11.10
N GLN A 51 24.91 0.28 11.40
CA GLN A 51 23.97 -0.30 10.45
C GLN A 51 22.53 0.06 10.85
N CYS A 52 21.56 -0.16 9.97
CA CYS A 52 20.17 -0.02 10.36
C CYS A 52 19.81 -1.10 11.39
N CYS A 53 19.03 -0.73 12.41
CA CYS A 53 18.49 -1.68 13.37
C CYS A 53 17.60 -2.72 12.67
N SER A 54 17.38 -3.86 13.32
CA SER A 54 16.55 -4.95 12.80
C SER A 54 15.19 -4.45 12.32
N GLY A 55 14.81 -4.80 11.09
CA GLY A 55 13.55 -4.38 10.48
C GLY A 55 13.57 -3.00 9.82
N TRP A 56 14.72 -2.34 9.71
CA TRP A 56 14.88 -1.06 9.02
C TRP A 56 15.88 -1.15 7.88
N THR A 57 15.66 -0.36 6.84
CA THR A 57 16.57 -0.22 5.70
C THR A 57 16.74 1.24 5.30
N THR A 58 17.81 1.51 4.56
CA THR A 58 18.14 2.86 4.09
C THR A 58 17.16 3.33 3.02
N ALA A 59 16.65 4.56 3.16
CA ALA A 59 15.90 5.19 2.10
C ALA A 59 16.81 5.51 0.90
N PRO A 60 16.39 5.20 -0.34
CA PRO A 60 17.11 5.62 -1.52
C PRO A 60 17.13 7.14 -1.52
N ARG A 61 18.31 7.75 -1.73
CA ARG A 61 18.63 9.19 -1.71
C ARG A 61 19.13 9.80 -0.39
N THR A 62 18.76 9.30 0.78
CA THR A 62 19.14 9.96 2.05
C THR A 62 20.08 9.14 2.96
N ASN A 63 20.29 7.85 2.66
CA ASN A 63 21.01 6.92 3.53
C ASN A 63 20.52 6.91 5.00
N ARG A 64 19.23 7.24 5.22
CA ARG A 64 18.61 7.20 6.55
C ARG A 64 17.85 5.90 6.74
N CYS A 65 17.95 5.30 7.93
CA CYS A 65 17.27 4.06 8.31
C CYS A 65 15.78 4.30 8.65
N ILE A 66 15.04 4.87 7.70
CA ILE A 66 13.64 5.29 7.87
C ILE A 66 12.65 4.42 7.10
N LYS A 67 13.13 3.47 6.27
CA LYS A 67 12.25 2.58 5.53
C LYS A 67 12.06 1.29 6.34
N PRO A 68 10.85 0.97 6.81
CA PRO A 68 10.59 -0.28 7.51
C PRO A 68 10.62 -1.48 6.55
N VAL A 69 10.96 -2.64 7.09
CA VAL A 69 11.02 -3.93 6.40
C VAL A 69 10.03 -4.88 7.07
N CYS A 70 9.21 -5.57 6.27
CA CYS A 70 8.40 -6.69 6.72
C CYS A 70 8.98 -7.96 6.12
N ASP A 71 9.17 -8.97 6.96
CA ASP A 71 9.60 -10.29 6.53
C ASP A 71 8.76 -11.35 7.26
N PRO A 72 7.88 -12.06 6.54
CA PRO A 72 7.70 -12.04 5.08
C PRO A 72 6.97 -10.78 4.55
N PRO A 73 7.12 -10.42 3.26
CA PRO A 73 6.59 -9.16 2.72
C PRO A 73 5.07 -9.11 2.73
N CYS A 74 4.50 -7.90 2.82
CA CYS A 74 3.06 -7.68 2.67
C CYS A 74 2.58 -8.11 1.28
N GLN A 75 1.44 -8.80 1.24
CA GLN A 75 0.76 -9.24 0.03
C GLN A 75 -0.19 -8.15 -0.50
N ASN A 76 -0.80 -8.38 -1.66
CA ASN A 76 -1.85 -7.53 -2.24
C ASN A 76 -1.51 -6.02 -2.28
N LYS A 77 -0.22 -5.69 -2.51
CA LYS A 77 0.31 -4.31 -2.57
C LYS A 77 0.13 -3.53 -1.26
N GLY A 78 0.09 -4.24 -0.12
CA GLY A 78 0.20 -3.66 1.21
C GLY A 78 1.58 -3.01 1.44
N SER A 79 1.65 -2.10 2.41
CA SER A 79 2.88 -1.36 2.73
C SER A 79 3.25 -1.51 4.20
N CYS A 80 4.54 -1.61 4.50
CA CYS A 80 5.03 -1.65 5.88
C CYS A 80 4.96 -0.25 6.51
N SER A 81 4.21 -0.08 7.60
CA SER A 81 4.21 1.17 8.37
C SER A 81 5.33 1.22 9.39
N ARG A 82 5.66 0.06 9.95
CA ARG A 82 6.75 -0.19 10.90
C ARG A 82 7.23 -1.64 10.71
N PRO A 83 8.37 -2.04 11.30
CA PRO A 83 8.85 -3.40 11.17
C PRO A 83 7.75 -4.43 11.46
N GLN A 84 7.58 -5.39 10.56
CA GLN A 84 6.58 -6.47 10.66
C GLN A 84 5.10 -6.08 10.68
N LEU A 85 4.75 -4.80 10.48
CA LEU A 85 3.34 -4.36 10.44
C LEU A 85 2.93 -3.87 9.06
N CYS A 86 2.05 -4.64 8.42
CA CYS A 86 1.46 -4.30 7.13
C CYS A 86 0.23 -3.40 7.27
N ILE A 87 0.14 -2.42 6.38
CA ILE A 87 -1.04 -1.61 6.12
C ILE A 87 -1.65 -2.11 4.81
N CYS A 88 -2.90 -2.54 4.89
CA CYS A 88 -3.62 -3.14 3.78
C CYS A 88 -4.38 -2.11 2.97
N ARG A 89 -4.52 -2.39 1.67
CA ARG A 89 -5.41 -1.63 0.79
C ARG A 89 -6.86 -2.08 1.03
N SER A 90 -7.81 -1.24 0.63
CA SER A 90 -9.23 -1.57 0.65
C SER A 90 -9.50 -2.91 -0.03
N GLY A 91 -10.34 -3.74 0.60
CA GLY A 91 -10.65 -5.09 0.11
C GLY A 91 -9.66 -6.17 0.57
N PHE A 92 -8.66 -5.85 1.41
CA PHE A 92 -7.72 -6.84 1.95
C PHE A 92 -7.53 -6.69 3.46
N ARG A 93 -7.33 -7.82 4.16
CA ARG A 93 -7.07 -7.89 5.60
C ARG A 93 -6.08 -9.02 5.93
N GLY A 94 -5.85 -9.22 7.22
CA GLY A 94 -4.87 -10.18 7.73
C GLY A 94 -3.54 -9.50 8.09
N SER A 95 -2.66 -10.27 8.73
CA SER A 95 -1.37 -9.77 9.24
C SER A 95 -0.45 -9.22 8.16
N ARG A 96 -0.60 -9.75 6.94
CA ARG A 96 0.19 -9.45 5.75
C ARG A 96 -0.68 -9.04 4.57
N CYS A 97 -1.95 -8.70 4.79
CA CYS A 97 -2.89 -8.37 3.71
C CYS A 97 -3.11 -9.54 2.74
N GLU A 98 -3.06 -10.77 3.23
CA GLU A 98 -3.20 -12.01 2.49
C GLU A 98 -4.64 -12.41 2.24
N GLU A 99 -5.57 -11.94 3.08
CA GLU A 99 -6.99 -12.25 2.97
C GLU A 99 -7.72 -11.18 2.14
N VAL A 100 -8.64 -11.61 1.27
CA VAL A 100 -9.58 -10.71 0.58
C VAL A 100 -10.79 -10.50 1.47
N ILE A 101 -11.24 -9.26 1.60
CA ILE A 101 -12.49 -8.93 2.31
C ILE A 101 -13.64 -9.15 1.32
N PRO A 102 -14.59 -10.06 1.60
CA PRO A 102 -15.80 -10.22 0.80
C PRO A 102 -16.65 -8.93 0.83
N GLU A 103 -17.32 -8.62 -0.28
CA GLU A 103 -18.16 -7.42 -0.43
C GLU A 103 -19.22 -7.25 0.67
N GLU A 104 -19.67 -8.35 1.29
CA GLU A 104 -20.66 -8.31 2.38
C GLU A 104 -20.18 -7.53 3.62
N GLU A 105 -18.87 -7.43 3.84
CA GLU A 105 -18.27 -6.67 4.95
C GLU A 105 -17.63 -5.35 4.49
N TYR A 106 -17.84 -4.96 3.23
CA TYR A 106 -17.56 -3.61 2.72
C TYR A 106 -18.75 -2.65 2.92
N HIS A 107 -19.84 -3.11 3.55
CA HIS A 107 -20.92 -2.23 3.95
C HIS A 107 -20.46 -1.37 5.12
N PRO A 108 -20.34 -0.03 4.97
CA PRO A 108 -20.14 0.81 6.13
C PRO A 108 -21.33 0.60 7.08
N PRO A 109 -21.11 0.48 8.40
CA PRO A 109 -22.19 0.41 9.40
C PRO A 109 -23.08 1.67 9.46
N GLY A 110 -23.05 2.53 8.43
CA GLY A 110 -23.87 3.73 8.28
C GLY A 110 -24.98 3.63 7.24
N LEU A 111 -25.08 2.56 6.44
CA LEU A 111 -26.18 2.44 5.47
C LEU A 111 -27.42 1.71 6.03
N ALA A 112 -27.25 0.87 7.05
CA ALA A 112 -28.34 0.11 7.65
C ALA A 112 -29.21 0.94 8.63
N THR A 113 -28.74 2.10 9.10
CA THR A 113 -29.41 2.87 10.17
C THR A 113 -30.30 4.00 9.67
N ALA A 114 -30.48 4.15 8.35
CA ALA A 114 -31.26 5.25 7.77
C ALA A 114 -32.73 4.91 7.45
N PHE A 115 -33.18 3.67 7.68
CA PHE A 115 -34.52 3.20 7.31
C PHE A 115 -35.41 2.74 8.47
N GLN A 116 -35.05 3.01 9.72
CA GLN A 116 -35.99 2.83 10.82
C GLN A 116 -36.80 4.12 11.00
N PRO A 117 -38.08 4.20 10.56
CA PRO A 117 -38.95 5.26 11.01
C PRO A 117 -39.17 5.08 12.52
N PRO A 118 -39.13 6.15 13.33
CA PRO A 118 -39.62 6.07 14.69
C PRO A 118 -41.11 5.75 14.63
N ALA A 119 -41.48 4.51 14.98
CA ALA A 119 -42.85 4.15 15.26
C ALA A 119 -43.27 4.91 16.52
N GLY A 120 -44.07 5.97 16.35
CA GLY A 120 -44.62 6.71 17.48
C GLY A 120 -45.03 8.15 17.16
N SER A 121 -46.00 8.33 16.28
CA SER A 121 -46.75 9.57 16.13
C SER A 121 -47.73 9.77 17.30
N LEU A 122 -47.62 10.90 18.02
CA LEU A 122 -48.78 11.57 18.64
C LEU A 122 -48.56 13.11 18.63
N PRO A 123 -49.54 13.92 18.18
CA PRO A 123 -49.39 15.37 18.02
C PRO A 123 -50.06 16.17 19.15
N LYS A 124 -49.41 17.25 19.60
CA LYS A 124 -50.02 18.43 20.25
C LYS A 124 -48.91 19.44 20.60
N ARG A 125 -49.03 20.76 20.43
CA ARG A 125 -50.02 21.66 19.85
C ARG A 125 -49.24 22.96 19.62
N ILE A 126 -49.49 23.66 18.53
CA ILE A 126 -49.03 25.03 18.31
C ILE A 126 -49.59 25.98 19.38
N ASN A 127 -48.73 26.81 19.96
CA ASN A 127 -49.04 28.18 20.35
C ASN A 127 -47.72 28.98 20.37
N SER A 128 -47.52 29.77 19.33
CA SER A 128 -46.56 30.86 19.31
C SER A 128 -47.26 32.08 19.91
N VAL A 129 -46.76 32.66 21.00
CA VAL A 129 -47.01 34.05 21.41
C VAL A 129 -45.98 34.43 22.50
N GLU A 130 -45.42 35.63 22.34
CA GLU A 130 -44.70 36.46 23.33
C GLU A 130 -43.22 36.14 23.64
N LYS A 131 -42.38 36.52 22.66
CA LYS A 131 -41.31 37.52 22.84
C LYS A 131 -41.19 38.10 24.26
N ARG A 132 -40.06 37.89 24.95
CA ARG A 132 -39.37 38.90 25.78
C ARG A 132 -38.04 38.34 26.31
N GLU A 133 -36.96 38.90 25.78
CA GLU A 133 -35.68 38.95 26.47
C GLU A 133 -35.78 39.91 27.66
N PRO A 134 -35.17 39.58 28.81
CA PRO A 134 -34.50 40.63 29.56
C PRO A 134 -33.12 40.21 30.08
N ARG A 135 -32.09 40.91 29.59
CA ARG A 135 -30.96 41.52 30.30
C ARG A 135 -30.39 40.78 31.53
N LEU A 136 -29.12 40.39 31.39
CA LEU A 136 -28.23 40.02 32.50
C LEU A 136 -28.15 41.13 33.57
N PRO A 137 -28.20 40.80 34.87
CA PRO A 137 -27.82 41.72 35.92
C PRO A 137 -26.29 41.80 36.07
N ILE A 138 -25.84 43.04 36.29
CA ILE A 138 -24.48 43.50 36.50
C ILE A 138 -24.08 43.22 37.97
N ILE A 139 -22.89 42.65 38.18
CA ILE A 139 -21.94 42.74 39.32
C ILE A 139 -22.48 42.63 40.77
N GLN A 140 -21.93 41.64 41.49
CA GLN A 140 -21.50 41.84 42.87
C GLN A 140 -20.20 41.05 43.12
N LYS A 141 -19.06 41.71 42.96
CA LYS A 141 -17.78 41.27 43.53
C LYS A 141 -17.52 42.15 44.75
N LEU A 142 -17.35 41.48 45.88
CA LEU A 142 -16.84 42.00 47.15
C LEU A 142 -15.46 42.65 46.98
#